data_AF-A0A0E0EW39-F1
#
_entry.id   AF-A0A0E0EW39-F1
#
_cell.length_a   1.000
_cell.length_b   1.000
_cell.length_c   1.000
_cell.angle_alpha   90.00
_cell.angle_beta   90.00
_cell.angle_gamma   90.00
#
_symmetry.space_group_name_H-M   'P 1'
#
loop_
_entity.id
_entity.type
_entity.pdbx_description
1 polymer ?
#
loop_
_entity_poly.entity_id
_entity_poly.type
_entity_poly.pdbx_seq_one_letter_code
_entity_poly.pdbx_strand_id
1 'polypeptide(L)'
;MTAVYGADVPTPEQLVYWDGDFSKAPEVVYGDGDAVNLVCVLAWNTVVGDDPEQGFFKAVKIMNATHSGIITDEFALKRVISEILEANPRSMATQLPRLLPLLLFLPFFHIAASTSPSGLHPVVLLPDTTCSQLEARLTDAYVPPTPQCSAHHKDAGGRWFRLWKNTTELDDPAVAPCVADQLRLVFDHVAGDYRNVPGVETRVLHFGSTHGFLADEPANRNRCMGRLVEALEEVGYRDGETLFGAPYDFRQSPAALGQPCRAFLRYRQRLRALVENASRANGDRPVVLVSHSEGGYFALEFLNRSPLPWRRMHIKHFVMASTGAGGFVKFMEVVASCVSDVSPLARVRRSVPSKFTPLPSPTVFDRDAPLVVTRDKNYTAHDMPAFLAAAGLPEFEVTLYETRELPMAMNFRAPVVPTTCINGIGVPTAEKLVYWDGNFGEAPETVYGDGDGLVNSASILALDTVIGDDPMQQYYKSIKIAGMYHAGVISDGVALERLISEILRESFVQDHSKKHPFPPHSS
;
A
#
# COMPACT_ATOMS: atom_id res chain seq x y z
N MET A 1 -29.32 -10.12 -18.67
CA MET A 1 -28.10 -9.29 -18.61
C MET A 1 -28.08 -8.39 -19.84
N THR A 2 -27.84 -7.09 -19.67
CA THR A 2 -27.59 -6.17 -20.80
C THR A 2 -26.13 -5.73 -20.73
N ALA A 3 -25.38 -5.90 -21.80
CA ALA A 3 -24.01 -5.46 -21.92
C ALA A 3 -23.92 -4.29 -22.89
N VAL A 4 -23.20 -3.24 -22.49
CA VAL A 4 -23.04 -2.02 -23.27
C VAL A 4 -21.55 -1.79 -23.55
N TYR A 5 -21.20 -1.50 -24.79
CA TYR A 5 -19.81 -1.31 -25.22
C TYR A 5 -19.73 -0.24 -26.31
N GLY A 6 -18.59 0.44 -26.35
CA GLY A 6 -18.29 1.44 -27.35
C GLY A 6 -17.78 0.81 -28.64
N ALA A 7 -17.79 1.60 -29.70
CA ALA A 7 -17.25 1.23 -31.00
C ALA A 7 -17.02 2.48 -31.85
N ASP A 8 -16.37 2.30 -32.98
CA ASP A 8 -15.86 3.32 -33.90
C ASP A 8 -14.73 4.17 -33.29
N VAL A 9 -14.00 3.61 -32.31
CA VAL A 9 -12.79 4.21 -31.72
C VAL A 9 -11.58 3.35 -32.11
N PRO A 10 -10.54 3.93 -32.75
CA PRO A 10 -9.32 3.22 -33.08
C PRO A 10 -8.70 2.59 -31.83
N THR A 11 -8.75 1.25 -31.76
CA THR A 11 -8.30 0.49 -30.59
C THR A 11 -7.17 -0.45 -31.00
N PRO A 12 -6.04 -0.52 -30.28
CA PRO A 12 -4.95 -1.43 -30.61
C PRO A 12 -5.40 -2.90 -30.67
N GLU A 13 -5.42 -3.47 -31.87
CA GLU A 13 -5.84 -4.86 -32.11
C GLU A 13 -4.63 -5.80 -32.11
N GLN A 14 -3.52 -5.36 -32.70
CA GLN A 14 -2.30 -6.14 -32.81
C GLN A 14 -1.06 -5.26 -32.62
N LEU A 15 -0.03 -5.84 -31.99
CA LEU A 15 1.31 -5.26 -31.91
C LEU A 15 2.23 -6.09 -32.80
N VAL A 16 2.78 -5.47 -33.84
CA VAL A 16 3.68 -6.13 -34.78
C VAL A 16 5.12 -5.72 -34.46
N TYR A 17 5.91 -6.71 -34.04
CA TYR A 17 7.35 -6.58 -33.85
C TYR A 17 8.05 -7.21 -35.06
N TRP A 18 8.52 -6.36 -35.95
CA TRP A 18 9.27 -6.80 -37.13
C TRP A 18 10.61 -7.44 -36.71
N ASP A 19 10.99 -8.51 -37.40
CA ASP A 19 12.21 -9.29 -37.15
C ASP A 19 12.35 -9.91 -35.74
N GLY A 20 11.26 -9.94 -34.95
CA GLY A 20 11.28 -10.46 -33.57
C GLY A 20 12.04 -9.60 -32.56
N ASP A 21 12.34 -8.34 -32.91
CA ASP A 21 13.08 -7.41 -32.06
C ASP A 21 12.13 -6.64 -31.12
N PHE A 22 11.95 -7.17 -29.92
CA PHE A 22 11.11 -6.58 -28.87
C PHE A 22 11.74 -5.36 -28.18
N SER A 23 12.98 -4.97 -28.55
CA SER A 23 13.63 -3.77 -28.00
C SER A 23 13.20 -2.48 -28.67
N LYS A 24 12.50 -2.57 -29.81
CA LYS A 24 11.96 -1.43 -30.55
C LYS A 24 10.47 -1.26 -30.30
N ALA A 25 10.00 -0.03 -30.46
CA ALA A 25 8.57 0.25 -30.40
C ALA A 25 7.84 -0.56 -31.49
N PRO A 26 6.80 -1.33 -31.14
CA PRO A 26 6.03 -2.10 -32.11
C PRO A 26 5.25 -1.17 -33.04
N GLU A 27 4.98 -1.66 -34.25
CA GLU A 27 3.92 -1.10 -35.06
C GLU A 27 2.56 -1.52 -34.49
N VAL A 28 1.70 -0.54 -34.20
CA VAL A 28 0.37 -0.80 -33.65
C VAL A 28 -0.63 -0.84 -34.79
N VAL A 29 -1.25 -2.00 -35.01
CA VAL A 29 -2.38 -2.13 -35.92
C VAL A 29 -3.65 -1.87 -35.13
N TYR A 30 -4.40 -0.85 -35.55
CA TYR A 30 -5.64 -0.45 -34.89
C TYR A 30 -6.84 -1.13 -35.56
N GLY A 31 -7.71 -1.71 -34.73
CA GLY A 31 -9.03 -2.20 -35.09
C GLY A 31 -10.14 -1.32 -34.51
N ASP A 32 -11.38 -1.81 -34.61
CA ASP A 32 -12.56 -1.17 -34.02
C ASP A 32 -12.73 -1.60 -32.55
N GLY A 33 -13.11 -0.68 -31.67
CA GLY A 33 -13.30 -0.94 -30.24
C GLY A 33 -13.59 0.34 -29.44
N ASP A 34 -13.34 0.28 -28.15
CA ASP A 34 -13.46 1.42 -27.23
C ASP A 34 -12.26 1.58 -26.28
N ALA A 35 -11.15 0.86 -26.52
CA ALA A 35 -10.08 0.41 -25.60
C ALA A 35 -10.15 -1.09 -25.31
N VAL A 36 -11.32 -1.71 -25.47
CA VAL A 36 -11.47 -3.15 -25.65
C VAL A 36 -11.77 -3.43 -27.12
N ASN A 37 -11.05 -4.38 -27.73
CA ASN A 37 -11.26 -4.74 -29.13
C ASN A 37 -12.69 -5.25 -29.34
N LEU A 38 -13.40 -4.71 -30.33
CA LEU A 38 -14.78 -5.10 -30.65
C LEU A 38 -14.87 -6.60 -30.97
N VAL A 39 -13.83 -7.18 -31.56
CA VAL A 39 -13.72 -8.63 -31.80
C VAL A 39 -13.80 -9.45 -30.51
N CYS A 40 -13.15 -8.99 -29.42
CA CYS A 40 -13.23 -9.64 -28.11
C CYS A 40 -14.65 -9.55 -27.53
N VAL A 41 -15.31 -8.41 -27.72
CA VAL A 41 -16.69 -8.20 -27.25
C VAL A 41 -17.68 -9.04 -28.05
N LEU A 42 -17.50 -9.20 -29.36
CA LEU A 42 -18.32 -10.07 -30.20
C LEU A 42 -18.14 -11.55 -29.85
N ALA A 43 -16.90 -11.99 -29.57
CA ALA A 43 -16.63 -13.33 -29.07
C ALA A 43 -17.33 -13.57 -27.72
N TRP A 44 -17.26 -12.60 -26.80
CA TRP A 44 -17.94 -12.68 -25.52
C TRP A 44 -19.47 -12.68 -25.64
N ASN A 45 -20.04 -11.89 -26.56
CA ASN A 45 -21.48 -11.91 -26.86
C ASN A 45 -21.95 -13.30 -27.34
N THR A 46 -21.09 -14.02 -28.06
CA THR A 46 -21.39 -15.38 -28.53
C THR A 46 -21.38 -16.37 -27.37
N VAL A 47 -20.34 -16.30 -26.52
CA VAL A 47 -20.20 -17.19 -25.35
C VAL A 47 -21.32 -16.99 -24.32
N VAL A 48 -21.69 -15.74 -24.02
CA VAL A 48 -22.71 -15.42 -23.01
C VAL A 48 -24.13 -15.47 -23.58
N GLY A 49 -24.30 -15.14 -24.86
CA GLY A 49 -25.59 -15.19 -25.54
C GLY A 49 -26.09 -16.61 -25.79
N ASP A 50 -25.18 -17.56 -26.03
CA ASP A 50 -25.52 -18.96 -26.33
C ASP A 50 -25.53 -19.86 -25.07
N ASP A 51 -25.28 -19.31 -23.88
CA ASP A 51 -25.34 -20.05 -22.62
C ASP A 51 -26.80 -20.45 -22.29
N PRO A 52 -27.13 -21.76 -22.22
CA PRO A 52 -28.49 -22.22 -21.96
C PRO A 52 -28.99 -21.90 -20.54
N GLU A 53 -28.11 -21.55 -19.59
CA GLU A 53 -28.50 -21.07 -18.25
C GLU A 53 -28.81 -19.56 -18.21
N GLN A 54 -28.42 -18.81 -19.26
CA GLN A 54 -28.62 -17.36 -19.35
C GLN A 54 -30.00 -17.04 -19.95
N GLY A 55 -31.02 -16.85 -19.12
CA GLY A 55 -32.41 -16.64 -19.57
C GLY A 55 -32.71 -15.39 -20.41
N PHE A 56 -31.82 -14.38 -20.43
CA PHE A 56 -31.92 -13.20 -21.31
C PHE A 56 -30.56 -12.49 -21.42
N PHE A 57 -30.10 -12.22 -22.64
CA PHE A 57 -28.89 -11.45 -22.94
C PHE A 57 -29.15 -10.42 -24.05
N LYS A 58 -28.76 -9.16 -23.83
CA LYS A 58 -28.87 -8.06 -24.81
C LYS A 58 -27.53 -7.34 -24.91
N ALA A 59 -26.97 -7.27 -26.11
CA ALA A 59 -25.74 -6.54 -26.41
C ALA A 59 -26.10 -5.19 -27.06
N VAL A 60 -25.58 -4.08 -26.54
CA VAL A 60 -25.89 -2.72 -27.00
C VAL A 60 -24.61 -1.99 -27.37
N LYS A 61 -24.44 -1.77 -28.67
CA LYS A 61 -23.32 -1.02 -29.26
C LYS A 61 -23.60 0.49 -29.20
N ILE A 62 -22.66 1.29 -28.71
CA ILE A 62 -22.70 2.76 -28.74
C ILE A 62 -21.57 3.27 -29.65
N MET A 63 -21.95 3.88 -30.77
CA MET A 63 -20.99 4.44 -31.73
C MET A 63 -20.30 5.69 -31.18
N ASN A 64 -19.01 5.84 -31.48
CA ASN A 64 -18.12 6.94 -31.08
C ASN A 64 -17.95 7.12 -29.56
N ALA A 65 -18.20 6.08 -28.76
CA ALA A 65 -17.95 6.10 -27.32
C ALA A 65 -16.65 5.36 -27.01
N THR A 66 -15.75 5.98 -26.25
CA THR A 66 -14.62 5.30 -25.63
C THR A 66 -15.09 4.49 -24.42
N HIS A 67 -14.26 3.59 -23.89
CA HIS A 67 -14.63 2.68 -22.80
C HIS A 67 -15.03 3.46 -21.55
N SER A 68 -14.29 4.53 -21.23
CA SER A 68 -14.67 5.49 -20.19
C SER A 68 -15.84 6.37 -20.62
N GLY A 69 -15.87 6.78 -21.88
CA GLY A 69 -16.93 7.60 -22.49
C GLY A 69 -18.33 7.01 -22.34
N ILE A 70 -18.48 5.69 -22.27
CA ILE A 70 -19.78 5.01 -22.07
C ILE A 70 -20.51 5.53 -20.82
N ILE A 71 -19.77 5.85 -19.76
CA ILE A 71 -20.33 6.28 -18.47
C ILE A 71 -20.06 7.76 -18.16
N THR A 72 -19.21 8.43 -18.93
CA THR A 72 -18.89 9.85 -18.73
C THR A 72 -19.51 10.78 -19.75
N ASP A 73 -19.72 10.32 -20.99
CA ASP A 73 -20.23 11.17 -22.07
C ASP A 73 -21.74 11.22 -22.03
N GLU A 74 -22.30 12.44 -22.05
CA GLU A 74 -23.74 12.66 -21.85
C GLU A 74 -24.62 11.85 -22.83
N PHE A 75 -24.18 11.70 -24.08
CA PHE A 75 -24.93 10.95 -25.10
C PHE A 75 -24.91 9.43 -24.86
N ALA A 76 -23.77 8.88 -24.43
CA ALA A 76 -23.61 7.47 -24.16
C ALA A 76 -24.30 7.10 -22.84
N LEU A 77 -24.17 7.95 -21.83
CA LEU A 77 -24.83 7.80 -20.54
C LEU A 77 -26.36 7.83 -20.68
N LYS A 78 -26.92 8.71 -21.53
CA LYS A 78 -28.36 8.70 -21.87
C LYS A 78 -28.80 7.36 -22.43
N ARG A 79 -27.97 6.74 -23.28
CA ARG A 79 -28.26 5.42 -23.85
C ARG A 79 -28.19 4.31 -22.81
N VAL A 80 -27.17 4.33 -21.93
CA VAL A 80 -27.04 3.40 -20.79
C VAL A 80 -28.24 3.50 -19.84
N ILE A 81 -28.64 4.72 -19.48
CA ILE A 81 -29.81 4.97 -18.61
C ILE A 81 -31.09 4.45 -19.27
N SER A 82 -31.28 4.65 -20.58
CA SER A 82 -32.42 4.09 -21.32
C SER A 82 -32.48 2.57 -21.20
N GLU A 83 -31.35 1.88 -21.32
CA GLU A 83 -31.27 0.41 -21.20
C GLU A 83 -31.55 -0.07 -19.77
N ILE A 84 -31.10 0.67 -18.77
CA ILE A 84 -31.41 0.39 -17.35
C ILE A 84 -32.92 0.54 -17.08
N LEU A 85 -33.54 1.61 -17.62
CA LEU A 85 -34.97 1.87 -17.45
C LEU A 85 -35.83 0.83 -18.20
N GLU A 86 -35.42 0.42 -19.40
CA GLU A 86 -36.06 -0.65 -20.16
C GLU A 86 -35.97 -2.01 -19.45
N ALA A 87 -34.83 -2.32 -18.81
CA ALA A 87 -34.66 -3.53 -18.04
C ALA A 87 -35.47 -3.54 -16.72
N ASN A 88 -36.00 -2.39 -16.29
CA ASN A 88 -36.63 -2.22 -14.98
C ASN A 88 -37.98 -1.44 -15.04
N PRO A 89 -38.98 -1.93 -15.79
CA PRO A 89 -40.23 -1.21 -16.07
C PRO A 89 -41.16 -0.98 -14.85
N ARG A 90 -40.81 -1.49 -13.66
CA ARG A 90 -41.62 -1.35 -12.42
C ARG A 90 -41.21 -0.18 -11.52
N SER A 91 -40.17 0.58 -11.88
CA SER A 91 -39.63 1.65 -11.02
C SER A 91 -40.31 3.03 -11.16
N MET A 92 -41.29 3.21 -12.05
CA MET A 92 -41.84 4.53 -12.39
C MET A 92 -43.36 4.68 -12.18
N ALA A 93 -43.91 4.09 -11.12
CA ALA A 93 -45.32 4.28 -10.76
C ALA A 93 -45.58 4.75 -9.31
N THR A 94 -44.58 4.89 -8.43
CA THR A 94 -44.89 5.08 -6.99
C THR A 94 -44.08 6.11 -6.18
N GLN A 95 -43.13 6.87 -6.73
CA GLN A 95 -42.35 7.80 -5.90
C GLN A 95 -42.11 9.22 -6.47
N LEU A 96 -43.06 9.80 -7.22
CA LEU A 96 -42.92 11.17 -7.73
C LEU A 96 -43.84 12.28 -7.16
N PRO A 97 -44.75 12.08 -6.17
CA PRO A 97 -45.43 13.22 -5.56
C PRO A 97 -45.30 13.29 -4.03
N ARG A 98 -44.08 13.24 -3.46
CA ARG A 98 -43.88 13.43 -2.00
C ARG A 98 -42.77 14.38 -1.55
N LEU A 99 -42.09 15.11 -2.45
CA LEU A 99 -40.96 15.96 -2.08
C LEU A 99 -41.12 17.47 -2.37
N LEU A 100 -42.34 17.99 -2.54
CA LEU A 100 -42.55 19.40 -2.88
C LEU A 100 -43.10 20.38 -1.81
N PRO A 101 -43.54 20.00 -0.58
CA PRO A 101 -44.03 21.00 0.36
C PRO A 101 -43.14 21.23 1.61
N LEU A 102 -41.83 20.94 1.58
CA LEU A 102 -40.94 21.16 2.73
C LEU A 102 -39.86 22.26 2.51
N LEU A 103 -40.13 23.24 1.65
CA LEU A 103 -39.20 24.34 1.33
C LEU A 103 -39.66 25.73 1.79
N LEU A 104 -40.71 25.86 2.62
CA LEU A 104 -41.32 27.18 2.89
C LEU A 104 -41.60 27.55 4.36
N PHE A 105 -40.91 26.96 5.35
CA PHE A 105 -40.98 27.51 6.71
C PHE A 105 -39.65 27.36 7.48
N LEU A 106 -38.85 28.42 7.50
CA LEU A 106 -37.83 28.67 8.51
C LEU A 106 -37.98 30.13 8.99
N PRO A 107 -38.20 30.36 10.30
CA PRO A 107 -37.70 31.56 10.94
C PRO A 107 -36.48 31.24 11.82
N PHE A 108 -35.51 32.14 11.70
CA PHE A 108 -34.41 32.44 12.62
C PHE A 108 -34.53 31.90 14.04
N PHE A 109 -33.53 31.11 14.47
CA PHE A 109 -32.96 31.19 15.81
C PHE A 109 -31.46 30.89 15.76
N HIS A 110 -30.65 31.91 16.05
CA HIS A 110 -29.25 31.76 16.43
C HIS A 110 -29.19 31.22 17.87
N ILE A 111 -28.66 30.01 18.03
CA ILE A 111 -28.04 29.55 19.28
C ILE A 111 -26.73 28.87 18.91
N ALA A 112 -25.64 29.38 19.47
CA ALA A 112 -24.32 28.79 19.40
C ALA A 112 -24.25 27.50 20.24
N ALA A 113 -23.41 26.56 19.75
CA ALA A 113 -23.06 25.24 20.30
C ALA A 113 -23.99 24.07 19.94
N SER A 114 -23.54 23.23 19.01
CA SER A 114 -23.51 21.77 19.19
C SER A 114 -22.72 21.09 18.06
N THR A 115 -21.74 20.31 18.51
CA THR A 115 -21.13 19.17 17.83
C THR A 115 -22.16 18.36 17.03
N SER A 116 -21.90 18.11 15.75
CA SER A 116 -22.34 16.85 15.14
C SER A 116 -21.18 15.87 15.29
N PRO A 117 -21.19 14.91 16.23
CA PRO A 117 -20.35 13.75 16.04
C PRO A 117 -20.98 13.05 14.83
N SER A 118 -20.33 13.11 13.67
CA SER A 118 -20.59 12.09 12.65
C SER A 118 -20.60 10.76 13.40
N GLY A 119 -21.67 9.94 13.30
CA GLY A 119 -21.74 8.66 14.00
C GLY A 119 -20.60 7.69 13.65
N LEU A 120 -19.73 8.10 12.72
CA LEU A 120 -18.51 7.46 12.26
C LEU A 120 -17.50 7.28 13.39
N HIS A 121 -16.79 6.16 13.31
CA HIS A 121 -15.59 5.94 14.09
C HIS A 121 -14.42 6.69 13.47
N PRO A 122 -13.58 7.38 14.26
CA PRO A 122 -12.42 8.08 13.73
C PRO A 122 -11.46 7.11 13.05
N VAL A 123 -10.85 7.53 11.94
CA VAL A 123 -9.92 6.74 11.12
C VAL A 123 -8.52 7.31 11.23
N VAL A 124 -7.53 6.44 11.45
CA VAL A 124 -6.11 6.81 11.39
C VAL A 124 -5.42 6.01 10.28
N LEU A 125 -4.86 6.72 9.30
CA LEU A 125 -4.17 6.16 8.14
C LEU A 125 -2.66 6.05 8.37
N LEU A 126 -2.10 4.88 8.09
CA LEU A 126 -0.66 4.61 8.08
C LEU A 126 -0.19 4.33 6.65
N PRO A 127 0.62 5.24 6.05
CA PRO A 127 0.99 5.13 4.64
C PRO A 127 2.12 4.11 4.41
N ASP A 128 2.41 3.85 3.13
CA ASP A 128 3.56 3.07 2.69
C ASP A 128 4.90 3.75 3.03
N THR A 129 5.97 2.97 2.93
CA THR A 129 7.34 3.45 2.89
C THR A 129 7.51 4.56 1.86
N THR A 130 8.37 5.52 2.19
CA THR A 130 8.65 6.71 1.36
C THR A 130 7.46 7.63 1.07
N CYS A 131 6.26 7.38 1.59
CA CYS A 131 5.14 8.34 1.45
C CYS A 131 5.20 9.47 2.47
N SER A 132 5.66 9.17 3.69
CA SER A 132 5.79 10.16 4.75
C SER A 132 6.77 11.25 4.39
N GLN A 133 6.37 12.51 4.56
CA GLN A 133 7.23 13.63 4.23
C GLN A 133 8.18 13.99 5.39
N LEU A 134 9.44 14.33 5.06
CA LEU A 134 10.50 14.69 6.00
C LEU A 134 11.03 16.10 5.76
N GLU A 135 11.32 16.80 6.84
CA GLU A 135 12.18 17.99 6.83
C GLU A 135 13.51 17.69 7.51
N ALA A 136 14.53 18.43 7.10
CA ALA A 136 15.82 18.50 7.75
C ALA A 136 16.12 19.90 8.26
N ARG A 137 16.98 19.96 9.27
CA ARG A 137 17.67 21.17 9.73
C ARG A 137 19.13 20.82 9.93
N LEU A 138 20.01 21.61 9.34
CA LEU A 138 21.47 21.44 9.49
C LEU A 138 21.99 22.36 10.59
N THR A 139 22.87 21.85 11.44
CA THR A 139 23.54 22.59 12.51
C THR A 139 25.03 22.76 12.20
N ASP A 140 25.74 23.55 13.01
CA ASP A 140 27.18 23.77 12.86
C ASP A 140 28.02 22.49 12.98
N ALA A 141 27.46 21.42 13.54
CA ALA A 141 28.12 20.12 13.62
C ALA A 141 28.06 19.32 12.30
N TYR A 142 27.31 19.79 11.29
CA TYR A 142 27.18 19.10 10.01
C TYR A 142 28.42 19.32 9.15
N VAL A 143 29.08 18.22 8.79
CA VAL A 143 30.23 18.23 7.89
C VAL A 143 29.79 17.68 6.53
N PRO A 144 29.58 18.55 5.52
CA PRO A 144 29.10 18.13 4.21
C PRO A 144 30.15 17.30 3.47
N PRO A 145 29.74 16.34 2.62
CA PRO A 145 30.66 15.46 1.90
C PRO A 145 31.46 16.20 0.83
N THR A 146 30.97 17.33 0.32
CA THR A 146 31.65 18.19 -0.66
C THR A 146 31.43 19.68 -0.36
N PRO A 147 32.32 20.57 -0.81
CA PRO A 147 32.13 22.02 -0.68
C PRO A 147 30.84 22.55 -1.33
N GLN A 148 30.37 21.89 -2.40
CA GLN A 148 29.12 22.21 -3.08
C GLN A 148 27.91 21.96 -2.17
N CYS A 149 27.94 20.88 -1.39
CA CYS A 149 26.90 20.61 -0.38
C CYS A 149 26.89 21.62 0.76
N SER A 150 28.03 22.25 1.05
CA SER A 150 28.08 23.39 1.97
C SER A 150 27.33 24.60 1.42
N ALA A 151 27.39 24.84 0.09
CA ALA A 151 26.77 26.01 -0.54
C ALA A 151 25.24 25.87 -0.66
N HIS A 152 24.74 24.65 -0.88
CA HIS A 152 23.33 24.39 -1.16
C HIS A 152 22.36 24.82 -0.04
N HIS A 153 22.82 24.87 1.23
CA HIS A 153 21.99 25.30 2.36
C HIS A 153 22.66 26.34 3.26
N LYS A 154 23.70 27.04 2.78
CA LYS A 154 24.29 28.18 3.51
C LYS A 154 23.24 29.22 3.87
N ASP A 155 22.25 29.42 2.99
CA ASP A 155 21.16 30.37 3.16
C ASP A 155 20.00 29.83 4.02
N ALA A 156 20.02 28.54 4.36
CA ALA A 156 19.01 27.97 5.26
C ALA A 156 19.20 28.51 6.69
N GLY A 157 20.41 28.89 7.10
CA GLY A 157 20.66 29.57 8.39
C GLY A 157 20.10 28.82 9.60
N GLY A 158 20.16 27.48 9.60
CA GLY A 158 19.57 26.64 10.64
C GLY A 158 18.04 26.56 10.61
N ARG A 159 17.37 26.90 9.50
CA ARG A 159 15.93 26.69 9.30
C ARG A 159 15.63 25.26 8.84
N TRP A 160 14.41 24.83 9.10
CA TRP A 160 13.88 23.59 8.54
C TRP A 160 13.62 23.76 7.04
N PHE A 161 13.98 22.76 6.25
CA PHE A 161 13.69 22.67 4.83
C PHE A 161 13.19 21.28 4.46
N ARG A 162 12.46 21.20 3.36
CA ARG A 162 11.93 19.96 2.82
C ARG A 162 13.07 19.04 2.39
N LEU A 163 13.19 17.88 3.03
CA LEU A 163 14.15 16.84 2.64
C LEU A 163 13.48 15.78 1.75
N TRP A 164 12.20 15.51 1.99
CA TRP A 164 11.38 14.49 1.31
C TRP A 164 9.88 14.81 1.47
N LYS A 165 8.94 14.52 0.58
CA LYS A 165 8.99 14.05 -0.80
C LYS A 165 8.55 15.21 -1.69
N ASN A 166 9.47 16.11 -2.06
CA ASN A 166 9.17 17.20 -2.99
C ASN A 166 10.43 17.90 -3.51
N THR A 167 11.53 17.15 -3.61
CA THR A 167 12.81 17.70 -4.04
C THR A 167 13.16 17.05 -5.37
N THR A 168 13.02 17.80 -6.47
CA THR A 168 13.68 17.46 -7.76
C THR A 168 15.20 17.47 -7.63
N GLU A 169 15.71 17.94 -6.49
CA GLU A 169 17.11 17.94 -6.09
C GLU A 169 17.76 16.54 -6.12
N LEU A 170 17.00 15.45 -5.94
CA LEU A 170 17.54 14.10 -6.11
C LEU A 170 17.77 13.71 -7.59
N ASP A 171 17.13 14.42 -8.52
CA ASP A 171 17.33 14.26 -9.96
C ASP A 171 18.46 15.15 -10.48
N ASP A 172 18.86 16.19 -9.73
CA ASP A 172 19.99 17.05 -10.06
C ASP A 172 21.31 16.41 -9.59
N PRO A 173 22.23 16.02 -10.50
CA PRO A 173 23.50 15.38 -10.14
C PRO A 173 24.41 16.25 -9.23
N ALA A 174 24.27 17.57 -9.26
CA ALA A 174 25.04 18.48 -8.41
C ALA A 174 24.53 18.52 -6.97
N VAL A 175 23.23 18.25 -6.77
CA VAL A 175 22.55 18.37 -5.47
C VAL A 175 22.28 17.02 -4.82
N ALA A 176 21.97 16.01 -5.62
CA ALA A 176 21.61 14.68 -5.16
C ALA A 176 22.62 14.06 -4.17
N PRO A 177 23.95 14.21 -4.34
CA PRO A 177 24.91 13.75 -3.33
C PRO A 177 24.73 14.39 -1.96
N CYS A 178 24.30 15.64 -1.90
CA CYS A 178 24.07 16.41 -0.67
C CYS A 178 22.81 15.95 0.04
N VAL A 179 21.70 15.86 -0.69
CA VAL A 179 20.41 15.38 -0.15
C VAL A 179 20.54 13.94 0.33
N ALA A 180 21.28 13.09 -0.42
CA ALA A 180 21.55 11.73 0.01
C ALA A 180 22.35 11.64 1.31
N ASP A 181 23.37 12.48 1.50
CA ASP A 181 24.12 12.53 2.76
C ASP A 181 23.22 12.99 3.92
N GLN A 182 22.30 13.92 3.69
CA GLN A 182 21.36 14.37 4.73
C GLN A 182 20.26 13.33 5.03
N LEU A 183 19.85 12.55 4.04
CA LEU A 183 18.87 11.47 4.20
C LEU A 183 19.45 10.25 4.91
N ARG A 184 20.74 9.96 4.76
CA ARG A 184 21.33 8.73 5.29
C ARG A 184 21.25 8.66 6.82
N LEU A 185 21.29 7.43 7.33
CA LEU A 185 21.44 7.17 8.76
C LEU A 185 22.84 6.60 9.05
N VAL A 186 23.26 6.69 10.30
CA VAL A 186 24.47 6.07 10.82
C VAL A 186 24.10 5.19 12.00
N PHE A 187 24.70 4.00 12.09
CA PHE A 187 24.56 3.20 13.30
C PHE A 187 25.49 3.75 14.39
N ASP A 188 24.92 4.18 15.50
CA ASP A 188 25.68 4.58 16.69
C ASP A 188 25.91 3.34 17.56
N HIS A 189 27.16 2.85 17.56
CA HIS A 189 27.55 1.66 18.32
C HIS A 189 27.43 1.83 19.85
N VAL A 190 27.56 3.05 20.37
CA VAL A 190 27.41 3.31 21.81
C VAL A 190 25.93 3.28 22.19
N ALA A 191 25.08 3.82 21.33
CA ALA A 191 23.64 3.81 21.53
C ALA A 191 22.97 2.47 21.18
N GLY A 192 23.62 1.66 20.34
CA GLY A 192 23.02 0.47 19.73
C GLY A 192 21.79 0.82 18.88
N ASP A 193 21.79 1.96 18.18
CA ASP A 193 20.64 2.45 17.41
C ASP A 193 21.07 3.32 16.21
N TYR A 194 20.19 3.44 15.22
CA TYR A 194 20.41 4.33 14.08
C TYR A 194 20.11 5.78 14.44
N ARG A 195 20.98 6.68 13.98
CA ARG A 195 20.87 8.13 14.15
C ARG A 195 21.03 8.84 12.82
N ASN A 196 20.53 10.07 12.76
CA ASN A 196 20.90 10.95 11.66
C ASN A 196 22.40 11.19 11.66
N VAL A 197 22.94 11.59 10.51
CA VAL A 197 24.30 12.12 10.38
C VAL A 197 24.53 13.23 11.43
N PRO A 198 25.70 13.28 12.10
CA PRO A 198 26.02 14.38 13.00
C PRO A 198 25.75 15.75 12.36
N GLY A 199 25.01 16.59 13.08
CA GLY A 199 24.58 17.90 12.60
C GLY A 199 23.34 17.93 11.71
N VAL A 200 22.77 16.77 11.37
CA VAL A 200 21.49 16.68 10.66
C VAL A 200 20.38 16.34 11.65
N GLU A 201 19.41 17.22 11.78
CA GLU A 201 18.17 16.94 12.48
C GLU A 201 17.06 16.70 11.48
N THR A 202 16.16 15.76 11.77
CA THR A 202 15.02 15.46 10.90
C THR A 202 13.72 15.41 11.69
N ARG A 203 12.62 15.73 11.00
CA ARG A 203 11.27 15.57 11.54
C ARG A 203 10.29 15.14 10.46
N VAL A 204 9.32 14.33 10.86
CA VAL A 204 8.16 13.96 10.05
C VAL A 204 7.12 15.07 10.14
N LEU A 205 6.59 15.49 8.99
CA LEU A 205 5.62 16.56 8.91
C LEU A 205 4.18 16.10 9.13
N HIS A 206 3.34 17.06 9.55
CA HIS A 206 1.88 16.96 9.66
C HIS A 206 1.36 15.67 10.32
N PHE A 207 2.04 15.14 11.33
CA PHE A 207 1.54 14.00 12.10
C PHE A 207 0.19 14.34 12.74
N GLY A 208 -0.82 13.49 12.53
CA GLY A 208 -2.21 13.75 12.87
C GLY A 208 -3.05 14.23 11.68
N SER A 209 -2.46 14.45 10.51
CA SER A 209 -3.14 14.88 9.29
C SER A 209 -2.66 14.04 8.09
N THR A 210 -3.57 13.78 7.16
CA THR A 210 -3.30 13.07 5.90
C THR A 210 -2.34 13.86 5.00
N HIS A 211 -2.28 15.20 5.14
CA HIS A 211 -1.30 16.04 4.44
C HIS A 211 0.17 15.64 4.71
N GLY A 212 0.44 14.88 5.77
CA GLY A 212 1.80 14.42 6.10
C GLY A 212 2.37 13.35 5.17
N PHE A 213 1.55 12.77 4.28
CA PHE A 213 1.99 11.77 3.32
C PHE A 213 1.35 11.90 1.92
N LEU A 214 0.37 12.78 1.75
CA LEU A 214 -0.13 13.12 0.42
C LEU A 214 0.98 13.84 -0.35
N ALA A 215 1.32 13.32 -1.53
CA ALA A 215 2.28 13.95 -2.42
C ALA A 215 1.59 14.96 -3.34
N ASP A 216 2.34 15.93 -3.83
CA ASP A 216 1.82 16.96 -4.75
C ASP A 216 1.50 16.38 -6.13
N GLU A 217 2.38 15.50 -6.63
CA GLU A 217 2.23 14.83 -7.92
C GLU A 217 1.12 13.76 -7.90
N PRO A 218 0.11 13.78 -8.80
CA PRO A 218 -1.05 12.89 -8.75
C PRO A 218 -0.71 11.40 -8.68
N ALA A 219 0.28 10.93 -9.44
CA ALA A 219 0.68 9.52 -9.42
C ALA A 219 1.25 9.10 -8.05
N ASN A 220 2.09 9.96 -7.46
CA ASN A 220 2.63 9.75 -6.12
C ASN A 220 1.54 9.90 -5.04
N ARG A 221 0.58 10.81 -5.25
CA ARG A 221 -0.56 11.01 -4.35
C ARG A 221 -1.40 9.74 -4.27
N ASN A 222 -1.70 9.11 -5.42
CA ASN A 222 -2.48 7.86 -5.47
C ASN A 222 -1.73 6.69 -4.81
N ARG A 223 -0.43 6.56 -5.05
CA ARG A 223 0.42 5.58 -4.35
C ARG A 223 0.44 5.80 -2.83
N CYS A 224 0.27 7.04 -2.38
CA CYS A 224 0.29 7.43 -0.97
C CYS A 224 -1.11 7.71 -0.41
N MET A 225 -2.08 6.85 -0.74
CA MET A 225 -3.45 6.84 -0.19
C MET A 225 -4.33 8.04 -0.59
N GLY A 226 -3.96 8.82 -1.59
CA GLY A 226 -4.70 10.00 -2.05
C GLY A 226 -6.14 9.72 -2.43
N ARG A 227 -6.38 8.73 -3.27
CA ARG A 227 -7.73 8.32 -3.68
C ARG A 227 -8.56 7.78 -2.52
N LEU A 228 -7.92 7.09 -1.58
CA LEU A 228 -8.57 6.63 -0.36
C LEU A 228 -8.98 7.79 0.54
N VAL A 229 -8.14 8.81 0.70
CA VAL A 229 -8.49 10.03 1.44
C VAL A 229 -9.69 10.71 0.78
N GLU A 230 -9.66 10.90 -0.55
CA GLU A 230 -10.79 11.47 -1.30
C GLU A 230 -12.09 10.68 -1.08
N ALA A 231 -12.04 9.35 -1.21
CA ALA A 231 -13.20 8.49 -1.00
C ALA A 231 -13.72 8.52 0.45
N LEU A 232 -12.85 8.68 1.45
CA LEU A 232 -13.26 8.84 2.85
C LEU A 232 -13.95 10.19 3.07
N GLU A 233 -13.42 11.26 2.49
CA GLU A 233 -14.01 12.60 2.58
C GLU A 233 -15.39 12.65 1.92
N GLU A 234 -15.59 11.97 0.79
CA GLU A 234 -16.89 11.84 0.12
C GLU A 234 -17.96 11.17 0.99
N VAL A 235 -17.58 10.23 1.87
CA VAL A 235 -18.50 9.59 2.82
C VAL A 235 -18.60 10.32 4.16
N GLY A 236 -18.01 11.52 4.26
CA GLY A 236 -18.21 12.45 5.38
C GLY A 236 -17.07 12.51 6.39
N TYR A 237 -15.94 11.85 6.14
CA TYR A 237 -14.73 12.07 6.95
C TYR A 237 -14.10 13.43 6.69
N ARG A 238 -13.36 13.96 7.68
CA ARG A 238 -12.69 15.26 7.61
C ARG A 238 -11.30 15.17 8.23
N ASP A 239 -10.29 15.58 7.48
CA ASP A 239 -8.90 15.59 7.96
C ASP A 239 -8.75 16.46 9.22
N GLY A 240 -8.05 15.93 10.22
CA GLY A 240 -7.83 16.58 11.52
C GLY A 240 -9.03 16.55 12.47
N GLU A 241 -10.20 16.05 12.05
CA GLU A 241 -11.41 15.95 12.87
C GLU A 241 -11.84 14.50 13.11
N THR A 242 -12.11 13.75 12.03
CA THR A 242 -12.56 12.35 12.05
C THR A 242 -11.61 11.45 11.25
N LEU A 243 -10.75 12.02 10.41
CA LEU A 243 -9.72 11.35 9.63
C LEU A 243 -8.36 11.93 10.00
N PHE A 244 -7.39 11.06 10.22
CA PHE A 244 -6.06 11.44 10.69
C PHE A 244 -4.99 10.66 9.93
N GLY A 245 -3.83 11.28 9.75
CA GLY A 245 -2.65 10.60 9.24
C GLY A 245 -1.62 10.30 10.33
N ALA A 246 -0.97 9.14 10.26
CA ALA A 246 0.11 8.75 11.15
C ALA A 246 1.42 8.46 10.37
N PRO A 247 1.98 9.46 9.66
CA PRO A 247 3.24 9.33 8.96
C PRO A 247 4.39 9.03 9.94
N TYR A 248 5.43 8.36 9.44
CA TYR A 248 6.60 7.93 10.20
C TYR A 248 7.89 8.22 9.45
N ASP A 249 9.03 8.15 10.15
CA ASP A 249 10.32 8.24 9.48
C ASP A 249 10.58 6.91 8.76
N PHE A 250 10.29 6.85 7.46
CA PHE A 250 10.38 5.64 6.63
C PHE A 250 11.81 5.08 6.51
N ARG A 251 12.81 5.85 6.93
CA ARG A 251 14.20 5.39 7.02
C ARG A 251 14.40 4.45 8.21
N GLN A 252 13.53 4.51 9.21
CA GLN A 252 13.63 3.73 10.43
C GLN A 252 12.76 2.47 10.29
N SER A 253 13.08 1.44 11.05
CA SER A 253 12.28 0.21 11.21
C SER A 253 12.10 -0.07 12.71
N PRO A 254 11.00 -0.73 13.13
CA PRO A 254 10.88 -1.25 14.47
C PRO A 254 11.97 -2.32 14.71
N ALA A 255 12.81 -2.16 15.73
CA ALA A 255 13.81 -3.16 16.10
C ALA A 255 13.27 -4.22 17.07
N ALA A 256 13.93 -5.39 17.09
CA ALA A 256 13.66 -6.50 18.01
C ALA A 256 13.44 -6.08 19.46
N LEU A 257 12.63 -6.82 20.21
CA LEU A 257 12.41 -6.56 21.64
C LEU A 257 13.75 -6.57 22.41
N GLY A 258 13.95 -5.58 23.27
CA GLY A 258 15.21 -5.39 24.00
C GLY A 258 16.27 -4.57 23.24
N GLN A 259 16.11 -4.38 21.92
CA GLN A 259 16.98 -3.50 21.14
C GLN A 259 16.51 -2.03 21.23
N PRO A 260 17.41 -1.07 21.41
CA PRO A 260 17.07 0.36 21.36
C PRO A 260 16.55 0.74 19.97
N CYS A 261 15.40 1.41 19.91
CA CYS A 261 14.92 2.08 18.70
C CYS A 261 14.15 3.34 19.10
N ARG A 262 14.86 4.46 19.20
CA ARG A 262 14.31 5.72 19.71
C ARG A 262 13.26 6.29 18.75
N ALA A 263 13.45 6.12 17.45
CA ALA A 263 12.51 6.60 16.43
C ALA A 263 11.15 5.90 16.56
N PHE A 264 11.14 4.56 16.59
CA PHE A 264 9.91 3.79 16.74
C PHE A 264 9.26 4.00 18.11
N LEU A 265 10.04 4.12 19.20
CA LEU A 265 9.49 4.43 20.53
C LEU A 265 8.72 5.77 20.52
N ARG A 266 9.31 6.82 19.94
CA ARG A 266 8.63 8.12 19.79
C ARG A 266 7.40 8.02 18.91
N TYR A 267 7.49 7.32 17.79
CA TYR A 267 6.36 7.09 16.90
C TYR A 267 5.19 6.42 17.63
N ARG A 268 5.46 5.32 18.35
CA ARG A 268 4.45 4.60 19.15
C ARG A 268 3.79 5.48 20.20
N GLN A 269 4.56 6.32 20.89
CA GLN A 269 4.01 7.27 21.87
C GLN A 269 3.08 8.29 21.20
N ARG A 270 3.47 8.85 20.05
CA ARG A 270 2.66 9.81 19.29
C ARG A 270 1.40 9.16 18.70
N LEU A 271 1.51 7.96 18.14
CA LEU A 271 0.37 7.22 17.60
C LEU A 271 -0.63 6.85 18.70
N ARG A 272 -0.15 6.45 19.88
CA ARG A 272 -1.02 6.23 21.04
C ARG A 272 -1.80 7.47 21.42
N ALA A 273 -1.10 8.61 21.56
CA ALA A 273 -1.73 9.89 21.87
C ALA A 273 -2.73 10.31 20.79
N LEU A 274 -2.41 10.10 19.51
CA LEU A 274 -3.31 10.38 18.40
C LEU A 274 -4.59 9.55 18.48
N VAL A 275 -4.48 8.23 18.70
CA VAL A 275 -5.64 7.34 18.86
C VAL A 275 -6.52 7.77 20.04
N GLU A 276 -5.92 8.06 21.20
CA GLU A 276 -6.66 8.50 22.38
C GLU A 276 -7.33 9.86 22.17
N ASN A 277 -6.64 10.81 21.52
CA ASN A 277 -7.20 12.13 21.21
C ASN A 277 -8.33 12.04 20.18
N ALA A 278 -8.13 11.28 19.10
CA ALA A 278 -9.13 11.06 18.07
C ALA A 278 -10.39 10.39 18.66
N SER A 279 -10.21 9.40 19.53
CA SER A 279 -11.31 8.74 20.24
C SER A 279 -12.11 9.73 21.09
N ARG A 280 -11.43 10.49 21.98
CA ARG A 280 -12.11 11.48 22.84
C ARG A 280 -12.82 12.58 22.06
N ALA A 281 -12.18 13.10 21.01
CA ALA A 281 -12.76 14.14 20.16
C ALA A 281 -14.00 13.66 19.40
N ASN A 282 -14.15 12.35 19.21
CA ASN A 282 -15.24 11.72 18.46
C ASN A 282 -16.19 10.92 19.37
N GLY A 283 -16.45 11.44 20.57
CA GLY A 283 -17.45 10.88 21.50
C GLY A 283 -17.03 9.54 22.11
N ASP A 284 -15.75 9.41 22.44
CA ASP A 284 -15.12 8.20 23.00
C ASP A 284 -15.32 6.95 22.13
N ARG A 285 -15.54 7.14 20.83
CA ARG A 285 -15.63 6.04 19.87
C ARG A 285 -14.25 5.42 19.65
N PRO A 286 -14.14 4.08 19.61
CA PRO A 286 -12.90 3.43 19.25
C PRO A 286 -12.50 3.73 17.79
N VAL A 287 -11.20 3.82 17.53
CA VAL A 287 -10.57 4.20 16.25
C VAL A 287 -10.48 3.00 15.29
N VAL A 288 -10.66 3.25 14.00
CA VAL A 288 -10.30 2.32 12.93
C VAL A 288 -8.88 2.66 12.45
N LEU A 289 -7.97 1.69 12.52
CA LEU A 289 -6.64 1.82 11.92
C LEU A 289 -6.69 1.29 10.50
N VAL A 290 -6.14 2.04 9.54
CA VAL A 290 -6.01 1.60 8.15
C VAL A 290 -4.56 1.77 7.74
N SER A 291 -3.97 0.74 7.15
CA SER A 291 -2.58 0.76 6.71
C SER A 291 -2.44 0.31 5.28
N HIS A 292 -1.41 0.80 4.59
CA HIS A 292 -1.00 0.34 3.27
C HIS A 292 0.45 -0.13 3.30
N SER A 293 0.70 -1.32 2.75
CA SER A 293 2.05 -1.89 2.55
C SER A 293 2.92 -1.83 3.82
N GLU A 294 4.10 -1.19 3.80
CA GLU A 294 5.00 -1.20 4.97
C GLU A 294 4.36 -0.55 6.23
N GLY A 295 3.38 0.35 6.05
CA GLY A 295 2.60 0.91 7.16
C GLY A 295 1.88 -0.17 7.99
N GLY A 296 1.59 -1.33 7.39
CA GLY A 296 1.00 -2.49 8.06
C GLY A 296 1.91 -3.07 9.14
N TYR A 297 3.22 -3.17 8.89
CA TYR A 297 4.18 -3.63 9.90
C TYR A 297 4.28 -2.66 11.08
N PHE A 298 4.24 -1.35 10.83
CA PHE A 298 4.24 -0.33 11.88
C PHE A 298 2.96 -0.37 12.72
N ALA A 299 1.78 -0.48 12.10
CA ALA A 299 0.51 -0.65 12.80
C ALA A 299 0.50 -1.93 13.63
N LEU A 300 0.93 -3.04 13.04
CA LEU A 300 0.96 -4.34 13.70
C LEU A 300 1.86 -4.31 14.94
N GLU A 301 3.07 -3.75 14.81
CA GLU A 301 4.00 -3.69 15.93
C GLU A 301 3.55 -2.69 17.01
N PHE A 302 2.90 -1.59 16.61
CA PHE A 302 2.23 -0.69 17.54
C PHE A 302 1.17 -1.43 18.38
N LEU A 303 0.31 -2.23 17.75
CA LEU A 303 -0.72 -3.02 18.42
C LEU A 303 -0.10 -4.10 19.31
N ASN A 304 0.89 -4.84 18.81
CA ASN A 304 1.59 -5.91 19.54
C ASN A 304 2.36 -5.41 20.76
N ARG A 305 2.83 -4.16 20.77
CA ARG A 305 3.45 -3.50 21.93
C ARG A 305 2.46 -2.71 22.79
N SER A 306 1.17 -2.75 22.48
CA SER A 306 0.13 -2.07 23.24
C SER A 306 -0.58 -3.03 24.19
N PRO A 307 -0.86 -2.62 25.45
CA PRO A 307 -1.59 -3.45 26.40
C PRO A 307 -2.94 -3.90 25.83
N LEU A 308 -3.31 -5.16 26.03
CA LEU A 308 -4.56 -5.71 25.51
C LEU A 308 -5.82 -4.95 25.97
N PRO A 309 -5.93 -4.49 27.25
CA PRO A 309 -7.08 -3.67 27.67
C PRO A 309 -7.18 -2.34 26.89
N TRP A 310 -6.04 -1.72 26.58
CA TRP A 310 -6.01 -0.48 25.81
C TRP A 310 -6.46 -0.72 24.37
N ARG A 311 -5.98 -1.80 23.74
CA ARG A 311 -6.40 -2.19 22.38
C ARG A 311 -7.91 -2.39 22.29
N ARG A 312 -8.49 -3.15 23.23
CA ARG A 312 -9.94 -3.43 23.29
C ARG A 312 -10.78 -2.17 23.51
N MET A 313 -10.24 -1.20 24.23
CA MET A 313 -10.93 0.06 24.51
C MET A 313 -10.88 1.03 23.32
N HIS A 314 -9.73 1.14 22.65
CA HIS A 314 -9.49 2.22 21.70
C HIS A 314 -9.48 1.81 20.23
N ILE A 315 -9.39 0.51 19.90
CA ILE A 315 -9.30 0.05 18.51
C ILE A 315 -10.56 -0.73 18.15
N LYS A 316 -11.34 -0.19 17.22
CA LYS A 316 -12.54 -0.85 16.69
C LYS A 316 -12.15 -1.95 15.72
N HIS A 317 -11.23 -1.62 14.82
CA HIS A 317 -10.90 -2.44 13.65
C HIS A 317 -9.52 -2.07 13.13
N PHE A 318 -8.80 -3.05 12.64
CA PHE A 318 -7.59 -2.85 11.86
C PHE A 318 -7.80 -3.36 10.43
N VAL A 319 -7.76 -2.44 9.46
CA VAL A 319 -7.82 -2.74 8.04
C VAL A 319 -6.42 -2.65 7.46
N MET A 320 -5.89 -3.80 7.03
CA MET A 320 -4.53 -3.92 6.51
C MET A 320 -4.59 -4.15 5.00
N ALA A 321 -4.15 -3.16 4.22
CA ALA A 321 -4.16 -3.21 2.77
C ALA A 321 -2.76 -3.55 2.23
N SER A 322 -2.69 -4.51 1.30
CA SER A 322 -1.47 -4.86 0.55
C SER A 322 -0.25 -5.15 1.44
N THR A 323 -0.45 -5.83 2.56
CA THR A 323 0.66 -6.21 3.47
C THR A 323 0.70 -7.72 3.59
N GLY A 324 1.86 -8.32 3.31
CA GLY A 324 2.10 -9.75 3.53
C GLY A 324 2.75 -10.04 4.89
N ALA A 325 2.59 -11.25 5.42
CA ALA A 325 3.20 -11.63 6.69
C ALA A 325 4.73 -11.83 6.61
N GLY A 326 5.27 -12.05 5.42
CA GLY A 326 6.62 -12.58 5.23
C GLY A 326 7.55 -11.75 4.35
N GLY A 327 7.24 -10.50 4.00
CA GLY A 327 8.05 -9.74 3.03
C GLY A 327 7.85 -10.24 1.59
N PHE A 328 8.78 -9.92 0.68
CA PHE A 328 8.66 -10.27 -0.74
C PHE A 328 10.00 -10.40 -1.47
N VAL A 329 10.05 -11.30 -2.46
CA VAL A 329 11.31 -11.73 -3.11
C VAL A 329 11.96 -10.61 -3.91
N LYS A 330 11.19 -9.75 -4.59
CA LYS A 330 11.74 -8.62 -5.37
C LYS A 330 12.64 -7.72 -4.53
N PHE A 331 12.44 -7.64 -3.21
CA PHE A 331 13.28 -6.81 -2.35
C PHE A 331 14.71 -7.36 -2.19
N MET A 332 14.92 -8.66 -2.38
CA MET A 332 16.28 -9.24 -2.39
C MET A 332 17.12 -8.67 -3.53
N GLU A 333 16.55 -8.53 -4.73
CA GLU A 333 17.20 -7.85 -5.86
C GLU A 333 17.54 -6.40 -5.52
N VAL A 334 16.60 -5.67 -4.90
CA VAL A 334 16.83 -4.27 -4.53
C VAL A 334 17.99 -4.12 -3.55
N VAL A 335 18.07 -4.99 -2.53
CA VAL A 335 19.17 -4.97 -1.57
C VAL A 335 20.50 -5.30 -2.24
N ALA A 336 20.51 -6.33 -3.09
CA ALA A 336 21.69 -6.75 -3.84
C ALA A 336 22.21 -5.66 -4.79
N SER A 337 21.34 -5.12 -5.64
CA SER A 337 21.69 -4.07 -6.60
C SER A 337 22.15 -2.79 -5.91
N CYS A 338 21.59 -2.48 -4.73
CA CYS A 338 22.02 -1.34 -3.95
C CYS A 338 23.46 -1.46 -3.46
N VAL A 339 24.07 -2.65 -3.35
CA VAL A 339 25.49 -2.76 -2.97
C VAL A 339 26.41 -2.22 -4.07
N SER A 340 26.13 -2.60 -5.32
CA SER A 340 26.91 -2.22 -6.49
C SER A 340 26.58 -0.82 -7.00
N ASP A 341 25.36 -0.33 -6.78
CA ASP A 341 24.93 1.01 -7.22
C ASP A 341 25.55 2.13 -6.37
N VAL A 342 26.34 3.00 -7.00
CA VAL A 342 26.99 4.15 -6.36
C VAL A 342 26.12 5.42 -6.36
N SER A 343 24.90 5.35 -6.90
CA SER A 343 23.95 6.46 -6.95
C SER A 343 23.66 7.04 -5.56
N PRO A 344 23.35 8.34 -5.46
CA PRO A 344 22.96 8.96 -4.19
C PRO A 344 21.79 8.24 -3.51
N LEU A 345 20.78 7.80 -4.27
CA LEU A 345 19.62 7.10 -3.73
C LEU A 345 19.98 5.71 -3.20
N ALA A 346 20.82 4.94 -3.90
CA ALA A 346 21.29 3.66 -3.39
C ALA A 346 22.13 3.81 -2.11
N ARG A 347 22.94 4.87 -2.00
CA ARG A 347 23.66 5.18 -0.75
C ARG A 347 22.72 5.41 0.42
N VAL A 348 21.62 6.15 0.22
CA VAL A 348 20.58 6.31 1.24
C VAL A 348 20.01 4.95 1.62
N ARG A 349 19.56 4.15 0.64
CA ARG A 349 18.98 2.83 0.88
C ARG A 349 19.90 1.90 1.64
N ARG A 350 21.21 1.89 1.37
CA ARG A 350 22.19 1.09 2.13
C ARG A 350 22.29 1.51 3.59
N SER A 351 22.16 2.79 3.88
CA SER A 351 22.40 3.37 5.21
C SER A 351 21.24 3.20 6.20
N VAL A 352 20.04 2.86 5.71
CA VAL A 352 18.82 2.84 6.51
C VAL A 352 18.49 1.40 6.96
N PRO A 353 17.95 1.18 8.17
CA PRO A 353 17.52 -0.15 8.61
C PRO A 353 16.25 -0.65 7.91
N SER A 354 15.38 0.24 7.43
CA SER A 354 14.16 -0.18 6.70
C SER A 354 14.42 -0.95 5.41
N LYS A 355 15.67 -1.00 4.92
CA LYS A 355 16.09 -1.90 3.84
C LYS A 355 15.95 -3.39 4.18
N PHE A 356 15.77 -3.73 5.45
CA PHE A 356 15.65 -5.12 5.88
C PHE A 356 14.20 -5.54 6.12
N THR A 357 13.30 -4.61 6.44
CA THR A 357 11.88 -4.89 6.72
C THR A 357 11.19 -5.79 5.69
N PRO A 358 11.36 -5.59 4.36
CA PRO A 358 10.59 -6.31 3.36
C PRO A 358 11.25 -7.62 2.91
N LEU A 359 12.36 -8.03 3.54
CA LEU A 359 13.03 -9.26 3.18
C LEU A 359 12.19 -10.50 3.53
N PRO A 360 12.24 -11.55 2.68
CA PRO A 360 11.55 -12.81 2.92
C PRO A 360 11.81 -13.42 4.30
N SER A 361 10.74 -13.68 5.05
CA SER A 361 10.78 -14.29 6.37
C SER A 361 10.85 -15.82 6.28
N PRO A 362 11.74 -16.48 7.07
CA PRO A 362 11.82 -17.94 7.14
C PRO A 362 10.64 -18.60 7.86
N THR A 363 9.73 -17.82 8.46
CA THR A 363 8.49 -18.37 9.05
C THR A 363 7.35 -18.48 8.04
N VAL A 364 7.54 -17.93 6.84
CA VAL A 364 6.50 -17.82 5.80
C VAL A 364 6.91 -18.51 4.51
N PHE A 365 8.13 -18.28 4.04
CA PHE A 365 8.62 -18.91 2.81
C PHE A 365 9.16 -20.31 3.10
N ASP A 366 8.83 -21.26 2.22
CA ASP A 366 9.20 -22.66 2.38
C ASP A 366 10.72 -22.85 2.51
N ARG A 367 11.11 -23.73 3.43
CA ARG A 367 12.52 -23.96 3.77
C ARG A 367 13.39 -24.38 2.59
N ASP A 368 12.81 -25.14 1.67
CA ASP A 368 13.52 -25.71 0.53
C ASP A 368 13.24 -24.94 -0.77
N ALA A 369 12.46 -23.86 -0.72
CA ALA A 369 12.15 -23.04 -1.89
C ALA A 369 13.28 -22.02 -2.15
N PRO A 370 14.02 -22.15 -3.26
CA PRO A 370 15.05 -21.17 -3.61
C PRO A 370 14.38 -19.86 -4.04
N LEU A 371 14.80 -18.74 -3.43
CA LEU A 371 14.36 -17.39 -3.77
C LEU A 371 15.39 -16.69 -4.66
N VAL A 372 16.67 -17.01 -4.46
CA VAL A 372 17.78 -16.58 -5.31
C VAL A 372 18.58 -17.80 -5.74
N VAL A 373 18.86 -17.90 -7.04
CA VAL A 373 19.61 -19.01 -7.64
C VAL A 373 20.87 -18.46 -8.29
N THR A 374 22.03 -19.02 -7.96
CA THR A 374 23.29 -18.80 -8.68
C THR A 374 23.84 -20.13 -9.19
N ARG A 375 24.89 -20.11 -10.00
CA ARG A 375 25.58 -21.34 -10.43
C ARG A 375 26.14 -22.15 -9.25
N ASP A 376 26.56 -21.48 -8.19
CA ASP A 376 27.26 -22.11 -7.07
C ASP A 376 26.35 -22.41 -5.87
N LYS A 377 25.27 -21.65 -5.68
CA LYS A 377 24.40 -21.76 -4.51
C LYS A 377 22.96 -21.29 -4.77
N ASN A 378 22.03 -22.01 -4.16
CA ASN A 378 20.65 -21.55 -3.98
C ASN A 378 20.50 -20.93 -2.59
N TYR A 379 19.85 -19.78 -2.52
CA TYR A 379 19.53 -19.09 -1.28
C TYR A 379 18.02 -19.12 -1.04
N THR A 380 17.64 -19.55 0.15
CA THR A 380 16.27 -19.57 0.65
C THR A 380 16.05 -18.44 1.66
N ALA A 381 14.83 -18.26 2.17
CA ALA A 381 14.58 -17.33 3.27
C ALA A 381 15.37 -17.69 4.55
N HIS A 382 15.77 -18.96 4.73
CA HIS A 382 16.60 -19.40 5.86
C HIS A 382 18.08 -19.08 5.69
N ASP A 383 18.51 -18.81 4.44
CA ASP A 383 19.89 -18.47 4.10
C ASP A 383 20.10 -16.96 3.98
N MET A 384 19.17 -16.13 4.47
CA MET A 384 19.21 -14.67 4.26
C MET A 384 20.54 -14.03 4.69
N PRO A 385 21.14 -14.34 5.86
CA PRO A 385 22.46 -13.79 6.20
C PRO A 385 23.56 -14.16 5.20
N ALA A 386 23.55 -15.40 4.70
CA ALA A 386 24.50 -15.85 3.68
C ALA A 386 24.25 -15.18 2.32
N PHE A 387 22.99 -14.91 1.96
CA PHE A 387 22.64 -14.13 0.77
C PHE A 387 23.15 -12.69 0.89
N LEU A 388 22.88 -12.02 2.01
CA LEU A 388 23.31 -10.64 2.23
C LEU A 388 24.84 -10.51 2.18
N ALA A 389 25.57 -11.46 2.77
CA ALA A 389 27.03 -11.51 2.68
C ALA A 389 27.51 -11.73 1.23
N ALA A 390 26.87 -12.64 0.48
CA ALA A 390 27.21 -12.89 -0.93
C ALA A 390 26.90 -11.71 -1.84
N ALA A 391 25.84 -10.95 -1.54
CA ALA A 391 25.49 -9.70 -2.20
C ALA A 391 26.50 -8.56 -1.90
N GLY A 392 27.43 -8.77 -0.95
CA GLY A 392 28.49 -7.83 -0.62
C GLY A 392 28.16 -6.86 0.52
N LEU A 393 27.14 -7.15 1.35
CA LEU A 393 26.92 -6.36 2.56
C LEU A 393 28.08 -6.60 3.55
N PRO A 394 28.57 -5.55 4.23
CA PRO A 394 29.56 -5.71 5.29
C PRO A 394 29.06 -6.64 6.40
N GLU A 395 29.96 -7.43 6.99
CA GLU A 395 29.65 -8.38 8.08
C GLU A 395 28.84 -7.73 9.21
N PHE A 396 29.18 -6.50 9.57
CA PHE A 396 28.46 -5.73 10.57
C PHE A 396 26.99 -5.44 10.20
N GLU A 397 26.69 -5.12 8.93
CA GLU A 397 25.30 -4.91 8.47
C GLU A 397 24.52 -6.22 8.46
N VAL A 398 25.16 -7.34 8.11
CA VAL A 398 24.56 -8.68 8.23
C VAL A 398 24.23 -8.99 9.70
N THR A 399 25.11 -8.63 10.64
CA THR A 399 24.87 -8.78 12.08
C THR A 399 23.69 -7.92 12.54
N LEU A 400 23.54 -6.69 12.04
CA LEU A 400 22.39 -5.84 12.34
C LEU A 400 21.08 -6.44 11.83
N TYR A 401 21.07 -7.03 10.64
CA TYR A 401 19.93 -7.81 10.16
C TYR A 401 19.58 -8.96 11.12
N GLU A 402 20.56 -9.81 11.46
CA GLU A 402 20.35 -10.99 12.32
C GLU A 402 19.88 -10.64 13.72
N THR A 403 20.38 -9.55 14.30
CA THR A 403 20.14 -9.20 15.70
C THR A 403 18.97 -8.24 15.92
N ARG A 404 18.55 -7.50 14.89
CA ARG A 404 17.52 -6.45 15.01
C ARG A 404 16.29 -6.67 14.15
N GLU A 405 16.45 -7.18 12.93
CA GLU A 405 15.39 -7.23 11.91
C GLU A 405 14.83 -8.64 11.72
N LEU A 406 15.69 -9.66 11.62
CA LEU A 406 15.26 -11.05 11.52
C LEU A 406 14.33 -11.48 12.68
N PRO A 407 14.59 -11.12 13.97
CA PRO A 407 13.67 -11.46 15.04
C PRO A 407 12.31 -10.79 14.91
N MET A 408 12.23 -9.63 14.25
CA MET A 408 10.97 -8.96 13.96
C MET A 408 10.19 -9.70 12.88
N ALA A 409 10.84 -10.06 11.78
CA ALA A 409 10.25 -10.84 10.69
C ALA A 409 9.75 -12.22 11.18
N MET A 410 10.49 -12.87 12.09
CA MET A 410 10.10 -14.14 12.69
C MET A 410 8.97 -14.03 13.72
N ASN A 411 8.72 -12.84 14.27
CA ASN A 411 7.71 -12.61 15.31
C ASN A 411 6.48 -11.84 14.79
N PHE A 412 6.21 -11.91 13.48
CA PHE A 412 4.94 -11.47 12.92
C PHE A 412 3.82 -12.31 13.55
N ARG A 413 2.84 -11.65 14.19
CA ARG A 413 1.78 -12.32 14.97
C ARG A 413 0.51 -11.49 15.03
N ALA A 414 -0.60 -12.14 15.36
CA ALA A 414 -1.93 -11.51 15.39
C ALA A 414 -2.01 -10.25 16.28
N PRO A 415 -2.67 -9.17 15.81
CA PRO A 415 -2.82 -7.92 16.56
C PRO A 415 -3.85 -7.99 17.69
N VAL A 416 -4.67 -9.05 17.75
CA VAL A 416 -5.71 -9.29 18.79
C VAL A 416 -6.69 -8.12 18.91
N VAL A 417 -7.09 -7.59 17.76
CA VAL A 417 -8.21 -6.66 17.54
C VAL A 417 -8.94 -7.11 16.29
N PRO A 418 -10.24 -6.85 16.10
CA PRO A 418 -10.92 -7.20 14.84
C PRO A 418 -10.07 -6.74 13.65
N THR A 419 -9.77 -7.65 12.72
CA THR A 419 -8.82 -7.37 11.63
C THR A 419 -9.39 -7.81 10.30
N THR A 420 -9.18 -6.99 9.28
CA THR A 420 -9.48 -7.35 7.88
C THR A 420 -8.25 -7.07 7.03
N CYS A 421 -7.78 -8.10 6.32
CA CYS A 421 -6.71 -7.98 5.35
C CYS A 421 -7.34 -7.90 3.95
N ILE A 422 -6.94 -6.90 3.16
CA ILE A 422 -7.38 -6.73 1.77
C ILE A 422 -6.14 -6.68 0.88
N ASN A 423 -5.98 -7.66 0.00
CA ASN A 423 -4.79 -7.81 -0.82
C ASN A 423 -5.16 -8.12 -2.26
N GLY A 424 -4.32 -7.69 -3.20
CA GLY A 424 -4.37 -8.17 -4.57
C GLY A 424 -3.79 -9.58 -4.70
N ILE A 425 -4.25 -10.35 -5.69
CA ILE A 425 -3.69 -11.65 -6.09
C ILE A 425 -3.86 -11.82 -7.61
N GLY A 426 -3.23 -12.83 -8.21
CA GLY A 426 -3.39 -13.14 -9.63
C GLY A 426 -2.56 -12.27 -10.56
N VAL A 427 -1.59 -11.52 -10.03
CA VAL A 427 -0.69 -10.64 -10.79
C VAL A 427 0.73 -11.25 -10.81
N PRO A 428 1.38 -11.38 -11.98
CA PRO A 428 2.75 -11.89 -12.07
C PRO A 428 3.70 -11.15 -11.13
N THR A 429 4.29 -11.89 -10.20
CA THR A 429 5.14 -11.35 -9.12
C THR A 429 6.45 -12.13 -9.06
N ALA A 430 7.58 -11.45 -8.89
CA ALA A 430 8.90 -12.09 -8.82
C ALA A 430 8.90 -13.16 -7.72
N GLU A 431 9.05 -14.42 -8.08
CA GLU A 431 9.07 -15.57 -7.18
C GLU A 431 10.50 -16.10 -6.99
N LYS A 432 11.33 -16.03 -8.04
CA LYS A 432 12.75 -16.40 -7.97
C LYS A 432 13.58 -15.45 -8.80
N LEU A 433 14.79 -15.15 -8.32
CA LEU A 433 15.78 -14.31 -8.98
C LEU A 433 16.98 -15.17 -9.36
N VAL A 434 17.32 -15.21 -10.65
CA VAL A 434 18.39 -16.07 -11.17
C VAL A 434 19.58 -15.22 -11.61
N TYR A 435 20.71 -15.41 -10.93
CA TYR A 435 21.99 -14.78 -11.20
C TYR A 435 23.01 -15.86 -11.58
N TRP A 436 22.95 -16.37 -12.81
CA TRP A 436 23.80 -17.48 -13.24
C TRP A 436 25.29 -17.26 -12.98
N ASP A 437 25.80 -16.06 -13.21
CA ASP A 437 27.21 -15.74 -12.99
C ASP A 437 27.51 -15.18 -11.60
N GLY A 438 26.53 -15.18 -10.68
CA GLY A 438 26.68 -14.67 -9.31
C GLY A 438 26.89 -13.15 -9.23
N ASN A 439 26.76 -12.43 -10.35
CA ASN A 439 26.93 -10.98 -10.38
C ASN A 439 25.64 -10.26 -9.95
N PHE A 440 25.56 -9.96 -8.65
CA PHE A 440 24.45 -9.24 -8.04
C PHE A 440 24.31 -7.77 -8.45
N GLY A 441 25.29 -7.22 -9.20
CA GLY A 441 25.22 -5.86 -9.75
C GLY A 441 24.38 -5.75 -11.03
N GLU A 442 24.07 -6.86 -11.69
CA GLU A 442 23.24 -6.91 -12.89
C GLU A 442 21.78 -7.22 -12.57
N ALA A 443 20.88 -7.03 -13.54
CA ALA A 443 19.50 -7.47 -13.40
C ALA A 443 19.42 -9.00 -13.47
N PRO A 444 18.69 -9.67 -12.55
CA PRO A 444 18.49 -11.11 -12.62
C PRO A 444 17.50 -11.49 -13.72
N GLU A 445 17.61 -12.73 -14.19
CA GLU A 445 16.47 -13.38 -14.84
C GLU A 445 15.40 -13.65 -13.75
N THR A 446 14.19 -13.17 -13.97
CA THR A 446 13.10 -13.24 -13.00
C THR A 446 12.11 -14.34 -13.38
N VAL A 447 11.92 -15.29 -12.48
CA VAL A 447 10.82 -16.25 -12.57
C VAL A 447 9.62 -15.67 -11.83
N TYR A 448 8.48 -15.61 -12.52
CA TYR A 448 7.25 -15.04 -11.97
C TYR A 448 6.34 -16.14 -11.43
N GLY A 449 5.80 -15.88 -10.24
CA GLY A 449 4.71 -16.62 -9.63
C GLY A 449 3.53 -15.70 -9.34
N ASP A 450 2.65 -16.14 -8.45
CA ASP A 450 1.44 -15.40 -8.07
C ASP A 450 1.71 -14.35 -6.97
N GLY A 451 0.95 -13.25 -7.01
CA GLY A 451 0.99 -12.16 -6.05
C GLY A 451 0.20 -10.92 -6.51
N ASP A 452 0.56 -9.75 -6.00
CA ASP A 452 -0.05 -8.46 -6.36
C ASP A 452 0.86 -7.58 -7.27
N GLY A 453 1.87 -8.19 -7.89
CA GLY A 453 2.91 -7.52 -8.69
C GLY A 453 4.09 -7.02 -7.87
N LEU A 454 4.03 -7.07 -6.53
CA LEU A 454 5.15 -6.76 -5.64
C LEU A 454 5.32 -7.81 -4.55
N VAL A 455 4.25 -8.10 -3.81
CA VAL A 455 4.20 -9.03 -2.70
C VAL A 455 3.72 -10.40 -3.18
N ASN A 456 4.51 -11.43 -2.90
CA ASN A 456 4.20 -12.81 -3.26
C ASN A 456 2.92 -13.31 -2.59
N SER A 457 2.14 -14.13 -3.29
CA SER A 457 0.96 -14.78 -2.71
C SER A 457 1.30 -15.61 -1.48
N ALA A 458 2.46 -16.27 -1.41
CA ALA A 458 2.90 -16.97 -0.19
C ALA A 458 2.88 -16.05 1.05
N SER A 459 3.33 -14.81 0.89
CA SER A 459 3.34 -13.80 1.97
C SER A 459 1.94 -13.29 2.31
N ILE A 460 1.10 -13.08 1.30
CA ILE A 460 -0.30 -12.63 1.47
C ILE A 460 -1.14 -13.71 2.14
N LEU A 461 -1.04 -14.95 1.67
CA LEU A 461 -1.81 -16.10 2.16
C LEU A 461 -1.41 -16.50 3.58
N ALA A 462 -0.15 -16.29 3.97
CA ALA A 462 0.30 -16.54 5.34
C ALA A 462 -0.40 -15.66 6.40
N LEU A 463 -1.05 -14.56 6.01
CA LEU A 463 -1.91 -13.82 6.94
C LEU A 463 -3.10 -14.65 7.44
N ASP A 464 -3.64 -15.53 6.60
CA ASP A 464 -4.80 -16.35 6.94
C ASP A 464 -4.47 -17.32 8.09
N THR A 465 -3.22 -17.77 8.17
CA THR A 465 -2.74 -18.65 9.23
C THR A 465 -2.19 -17.85 10.40
N VAL A 466 -1.25 -16.93 10.17
CA VAL A 466 -0.55 -16.21 11.24
C VAL A 466 -1.47 -15.27 12.03
N ILE A 467 -2.49 -14.70 11.37
CA ILE A 467 -3.51 -13.89 12.04
C ILE A 467 -4.80 -14.69 12.21
N GLY A 468 -5.30 -15.32 11.13
CA GLY A 468 -6.63 -15.93 11.13
C GLY A 468 -6.77 -17.16 12.03
N ASP A 469 -5.71 -17.96 12.20
CA ASP A 469 -5.74 -19.14 13.07
C ASP A 469 -5.32 -18.86 14.51
N ASP A 470 -4.90 -17.62 14.83
CA ASP A 470 -4.54 -17.26 16.20
C ASP A 470 -5.77 -17.36 17.12
N PRO A 471 -5.69 -18.13 18.23
CA PRO A 471 -6.84 -18.40 19.08
C PRO A 471 -7.34 -17.17 19.85
N MET A 472 -6.50 -16.15 20.02
CA MET A 472 -6.89 -14.86 20.61
C MET A 472 -7.54 -13.94 19.58
N GLN A 473 -7.37 -14.20 18.28
CA GLN A 473 -7.92 -13.40 17.19
C GLN A 473 -9.42 -13.69 16.98
N GLN A 474 -10.26 -12.97 17.71
CA GLN A 474 -11.72 -13.20 17.71
C GLN A 474 -12.42 -12.91 16.38
N TYR A 475 -11.87 -12.02 15.54
CA TYR A 475 -12.42 -11.74 14.21
C TYR A 475 -11.28 -11.52 13.21
N TYR A 476 -11.30 -12.30 12.15
CA TYR A 476 -10.39 -12.16 11.03
C TYR A 476 -11.17 -12.30 9.73
N LYS A 477 -10.90 -11.40 8.78
CA LYS A 477 -11.44 -11.49 7.43
C LYS A 477 -10.31 -11.27 6.44
N SER A 478 -10.22 -12.17 5.46
CA SER A 478 -9.28 -12.09 4.35
C SER A 478 -10.05 -11.80 3.07
N ILE A 479 -9.68 -10.74 2.37
CA ILE A 479 -10.25 -10.33 1.09
C ILE A 479 -9.12 -10.33 0.08
N LYS A 480 -9.31 -11.10 -0.99
CA LYS A 480 -8.36 -11.25 -2.08
C LYS A 480 -9.04 -10.73 -3.34
N ILE A 481 -8.44 -9.73 -3.98
CA ILE A 481 -8.98 -9.11 -5.19
C ILE A 481 -8.16 -9.62 -6.38
N ALA A 482 -8.79 -10.43 -7.23
CA ALA A 482 -8.13 -11.02 -8.39
C ALA A 482 -7.73 -9.95 -9.41
N GLY A 483 -6.52 -10.07 -9.96
CA GLY A 483 -5.95 -9.13 -10.94
C GLY A 483 -5.58 -7.76 -10.37
N MET A 484 -5.65 -7.57 -9.05
CA MET A 484 -5.40 -6.28 -8.42
C MET A 484 -3.92 -6.10 -8.13
N TYR A 485 -3.34 -5.00 -8.62
CA TYR A 485 -1.96 -4.62 -8.30
C TYR A 485 -1.84 -4.07 -6.87
N HIS A 486 -0.63 -4.14 -6.32
CA HIS A 486 -0.27 -3.72 -4.96
C HIS A 486 -0.88 -2.36 -4.53
N ALA A 487 -0.60 -1.31 -5.30
CA ALA A 487 -1.13 0.04 -5.03
C ALA A 487 -2.60 0.20 -5.48
N GLY A 488 -3.12 -0.71 -6.30
CA GLY A 488 -4.50 -0.71 -6.77
C GLY A 488 -5.50 -0.88 -5.62
N VAL A 489 -5.14 -1.63 -4.57
CA VAL A 489 -6.03 -1.84 -3.40
C VAL A 489 -6.49 -0.53 -2.74
N ILE A 490 -5.68 0.54 -2.82
CA ILE A 490 -5.96 1.85 -2.23
C ILE A 490 -6.26 2.95 -3.27
N SER A 491 -6.36 2.59 -4.56
CA SER A 491 -6.51 3.58 -5.63
C SER A 491 -7.49 3.20 -6.75
N ASP A 492 -7.69 1.92 -6.99
CA ASP A 492 -8.70 1.40 -7.92
C ASP A 492 -10.11 1.55 -7.34
N GLY A 493 -11.08 1.90 -8.19
CA GLY A 493 -12.46 2.17 -7.75
C GLY A 493 -13.14 0.97 -7.07
N VAL A 494 -13.01 -0.23 -7.64
CA VAL A 494 -13.65 -1.44 -7.09
C VAL A 494 -12.98 -1.83 -5.77
N ALA A 495 -11.65 -1.71 -5.69
CA ALA A 495 -10.94 -1.97 -4.45
C ALA A 495 -11.27 -0.94 -3.36
N LEU A 496 -11.37 0.34 -3.72
CA LEU A 496 -11.73 1.41 -2.80
C LEU A 496 -13.12 1.24 -2.22
N GLU A 497 -14.13 0.93 -3.05
CA GLU A 497 -15.48 0.63 -2.55
C GLU A 497 -15.45 -0.49 -1.50
N ARG A 498 -14.68 -1.54 -1.78
CA ARG A 498 -14.52 -2.65 -0.84
C ARG A 498 -13.79 -2.21 0.44
N LEU A 499 -12.72 -1.44 0.31
CA LEU A 499 -11.94 -0.94 1.44
C LEU A 499 -12.77 -0.02 2.35
N ILE A 500 -13.52 0.93 1.76
CA ILE A 500 -14.45 1.82 2.47
C ILE A 500 -15.55 1.02 3.17
N SER A 501 -16.12 0.00 2.52
CA SER A 501 -17.12 -0.87 3.13
C SER A 501 -16.60 -1.57 4.39
N GLU A 502 -15.33 -2.00 4.39
CA GLU A 502 -14.73 -2.59 5.59
C GLU A 502 -14.41 -1.55 6.66
N ILE A 503 -13.98 -0.34 6.30
CA ILE A 503 -13.74 0.76 7.24
C ILE A 503 -15.04 1.17 7.97
N LEU A 504 -16.16 1.22 7.24
CA LEU A 504 -17.47 1.59 7.77
C LEU A 504 -18.21 0.43 8.46
N ARG A 505 -17.58 -0.74 8.62
CA ARG A 505 -18.24 -1.92 9.19
C ARG A 505 -18.65 -1.68 10.64
N GLU A 506 -19.92 -1.96 10.94
CA GLU A 506 -20.48 -1.72 12.28
C GLU A 506 -20.32 -2.88 13.25
N SER A 507 -20.30 -4.12 12.77
CA SER A 507 -20.23 -5.32 13.62
C SER A 507 -19.25 -6.37 13.11
N PHE A 508 -18.67 -7.10 14.07
CA PHE A 508 -17.70 -8.18 13.84
C PHE A 508 -18.26 -9.47 14.44
N VAL A 509 -18.91 -10.28 13.62
CA VAL A 509 -19.39 -11.61 14.00
C VAL A 509 -18.53 -12.62 13.27
N GLN A 510 -17.97 -13.59 14.00
CA GLN A 510 -17.27 -14.71 13.36
C GLN A 510 -18.29 -15.67 12.76
N ASP A 511 -18.16 -15.95 11.47
CA ASP A 511 -18.93 -17.01 10.83
C ASP A 511 -18.28 -18.36 11.18
N HIS A 512 -18.80 -19.02 12.22
CA HIS A 512 -18.31 -20.32 12.68
C HIS A 512 -18.60 -21.47 11.70
N SER A 513 -19.29 -21.23 10.58
CA SER A 513 -19.69 -22.27 9.62
C SER A 513 -18.55 -22.87 8.79
N LYS A 514 -17.33 -22.31 8.84
CA LYS A 514 -16.20 -22.75 8.00
C LYS A 514 -15.12 -23.60 8.70
N LYS A 515 -15.27 -23.94 9.98
CA LYS A 515 -14.37 -24.89 10.66
C LYS A 515 -14.90 -26.33 10.59
N HIS A 516 -14.87 -26.93 9.40
CA HIS A 516 -14.89 -28.39 9.27
C HIS A 516 -13.49 -28.88 8.90
N PRO A 517 -12.77 -29.57 9.80
CA PRO A 517 -11.59 -30.31 9.41
C PRO A 517 -12.06 -31.54 8.62
N PHE A 518 -11.47 -31.75 7.44
CA PHE A 518 -11.52 -33.03 6.75
C PHE A 518 -11.13 -34.15 7.74
N PRO A 519 -11.84 -35.30 7.76
CA PRO A 519 -11.48 -36.39 8.65
C PRO A 519 -10.09 -36.94 8.25
N PRO A 520 -9.30 -37.42 9.21
CA PRO A 520 -8.01 -38.03 8.91
C PRO A 520 -8.25 -39.27 8.05
N HIS A 521 -7.56 -39.34 6.91
CA HIS A 521 -7.49 -40.58 6.14
C HIS A 521 -6.84 -41.65 7.02
N SER A 522 -7.65 -42.59 7.49
CA SER A 522 -7.22 -43.88 8.03
C SER A 522 -6.94 -44.83 6.88
N SER A 523 -5.68 -45.25 6.73
CA SER A 523 -5.15 -46.59 6.37
C SER A 523 -3.76 -46.44 5.77
#